data_AF-A0A1H3RIJ5-F1
#
_entry.id   AF-A0A1H3RIJ5-F1
#
_cell.length_a   1.000
_cell.length_b   1.000
_cell.length_c   1.000
_cell.angle_alpha   90.00
_cell.angle_beta   90.00
_cell.angle_gamma   90.00
#
_symmetry.space_group_name_H-M   'P 1'
#
loop_
_entity.id
_entity.type
_entity.pdbx_description
1 polymer ?
#
loop_
_entity_poly.entity_id
_entity_poly.type
_entity_poly.pdbx_seq_one_letter_code
_entity_poly.pdbx_strand_id
1 'polypeptide(L)'
;MWLRSSRTIQIDDIPPTLRRAVEEHCAGQLMGDLGTATACCATRSVHVRRPGLNSRAFGFDEPEQQRVDILLPRYLVVARMEGERRTYVVSARLASMTLGPSLTTLGAVISDFGVAVTAQWSAHGTVSPVWIGLGDDADGYGFLTALRGAVAAARPA
;
A
#
# COMPACT_ATOMS: atom_id res chain seq x y z
N MET A 1 14.84 -8.39 -3.00
CA MET A 1 14.82 -6.92 -3.04
C MET A 1 13.72 -6.50 -3.98
N TRP A 2 12.99 -5.42 -3.70
CA TRP A 2 11.85 -4.99 -4.51
C TRP A 2 12.14 -3.67 -5.21
N LEU A 3 11.91 -3.62 -6.52
CA LEU A 3 11.76 -2.38 -7.26
C LEU A 3 10.28 -2.02 -7.29
N ARG A 4 9.94 -0.78 -6.94
CA ARG A 4 8.56 -0.31 -6.87
C ARG A 4 8.33 0.86 -7.80
N SER A 5 7.16 0.88 -8.43
CA SER A 5 6.62 2.03 -9.14
C SER A 5 5.19 2.26 -8.67
N SER A 6 4.88 3.49 -8.34
CA SER A 6 3.55 3.93 -7.94
C SER A 6 2.86 4.64 -9.11
N ARG A 7 1.53 4.58 -9.10
CA ARG A 7 0.69 5.30 -10.04
C ARG A 7 -0.55 5.80 -9.33
N THR A 8 -0.84 7.09 -9.45
CA THR A 8 -2.13 7.64 -9.02
C THR A 8 -3.22 7.10 -9.93
N ILE A 9 -4.26 6.51 -9.34
CA ILE A 9 -5.36 5.89 -10.08
C ILE A 9 -6.71 6.37 -9.56
N GLN A 10 -7.76 6.20 -10.36
CA GLN A 10 -9.14 6.31 -9.88
C GLN A 10 -9.61 4.97 -9.30
N ILE A 11 -10.68 5.01 -8.50
CA ILE A 11 -11.35 3.77 -8.04
C ILE A 11 -11.71 2.90 -9.26
N ASP A 12 -12.12 3.54 -10.36
CA ASP A 12 -12.48 2.91 -11.62
C ASP A 12 -11.36 2.15 -12.33
N ASP A 13 -10.11 2.40 -11.98
CA ASP A 13 -8.95 1.69 -12.52
C ASP A 13 -8.55 0.47 -11.69
N ILE A 14 -9.16 0.23 -10.52
CA ILE A 14 -8.85 -0.92 -9.67
C ILE A 14 -9.34 -2.20 -10.38
N PRO A 15 -8.48 -3.24 -10.51
CA PRO A 15 -8.87 -4.51 -11.10
C PRO A 15 -10.19 -5.04 -10.51
N PRO A 16 -11.15 -5.53 -11.32
CA PRO A 16 -12.49 -5.86 -10.83
C PRO A 16 -12.52 -6.83 -9.64
N THR A 17 -11.63 -7.82 -9.64
CA THR A 17 -11.50 -8.80 -8.55
C THR A 17 -11.00 -8.16 -7.25
N LEU A 18 -10.02 -7.25 -7.34
CA LEU A 18 -9.49 -6.52 -6.21
C LEU A 18 -10.51 -5.50 -5.71
N ARG A 19 -11.21 -4.80 -6.60
CA ARG A 19 -12.27 -3.85 -6.24
C ARG A 19 -13.38 -4.53 -5.48
N ARG A 20 -13.89 -5.66 -5.97
CA ARG A 20 -14.97 -6.40 -5.29
C ARG A 20 -14.57 -6.77 -3.85
N ALA A 21 -13.35 -7.25 -3.66
CA ALA A 21 -12.84 -7.56 -2.32
C ALA A 21 -12.74 -6.32 -1.41
N VAL A 22 -12.35 -5.17 -1.97
CA VAL A 22 -12.32 -3.90 -1.24
C VAL A 22 -13.74 -3.45 -0.87
N GLU A 23 -14.70 -3.53 -1.79
CA GLU A 23 -16.10 -3.18 -1.54
C GLU A 23 -16.71 -4.07 -0.45
N GLU A 24 -16.52 -5.39 -0.54
CA GLU A 24 -16.94 -6.36 0.47
C GLU A 24 -16.33 -6.02 1.85
N HIS A 25 -15.03 -5.70 1.88
CA HIS A 25 -14.33 -5.30 3.11
C HIS A 25 -14.88 -3.99 3.69
N CYS A 26 -15.07 -2.96 2.86
CA CYS A 26 -15.59 -1.66 3.29
C CYS A 26 -17.03 -1.76 3.82
N ALA A 27 -17.86 -2.57 3.17
CA ALA A 27 -19.22 -2.86 3.62
C ALA A 27 -19.22 -3.58 4.98
N GLY A 28 -18.40 -4.62 5.13
CA GLY A 28 -18.27 -5.37 6.39
C GLY A 28 -17.72 -4.54 7.56
N GLN A 29 -16.96 -3.49 7.27
CA GLN A 29 -16.37 -2.59 8.26
C GLN A 29 -17.11 -1.25 8.41
N LEU A 30 -18.24 -1.06 7.71
CA LEU A 30 -19.06 0.16 7.71
C LEU A 30 -18.24 1.43 7.39
N MET A 31 -17.33 1.33 6.43
CA MET A 31 -16.38 2.42 6.08
C MET A 31 -16.97 3.49 5.16
N GLY A 32 -18.16 3.23 4.59
CA GLY A 32 -18.79 4.09 3.60
C GLY A 32 -18.49 3.65 2.17
N ASP A 33 -18.84 4.52 1.22
CA ASP A 33 -18.69 4.28 -0.21
C ASP A 33 -17.26 4.58 -0.70
N LEU A 34 -16.73 3.74 -1.60
CA LEU A 34 -15.44 3.94 -2.25
C LEU A 34 -15.42 5.21 -3.10
N GLY A 35 -16.56 5.67 -3.60
CA GLY A 35 -16.68 6.96 -4.30
C GLY A 35 -16.25 8.17 -3.45
N THR A 36 -16.11 8.01 -2.13
CA THR A 36 -15.61 9.04 -1.21
C THR A 36 -14.08 9.07 -1.06
N ALA A 37 -13.36 8.20 -1.78
CA ALA A 37 -11.91 8.16 -1.73
C ALA A 37 -11.28 9.50 -2.14
N THR A 38 -10.36 9.98 -1.33
CA THR A 38 -9.64 11.25 -1.55
C THR A 38 -8.31 11.04 -2.27
N ALA A 39 -7.76 9.83 -2.21
CA ALA A 39 -6.59 9.42 -2.97
C ALA A 39 -6.61 7.90 -3.19
N CYS A 40 -6.10 7.44 -4.32
CA CYS A 40 -5.91 6.03 -4.62
C CYS A 40 -4.60 5.84 -5.38
N CYS A 41 -3.76 4.91 -4.92
CA CYS A 41 -2.45 4.65 -5.48
C CYS A 41 -2.26 3.17 -5.74
N ALA A 42 -1.97 2.81 -6.99
CA ALA A 42 -1.52 1.48 -7.34
C ALA A 42 0.00 1.42 -7.21
N THR A 43 0.52 0.43 -6.51
CA THR A 43 1.95 0.14 -6.43
C THR A 43 2.24 -1.22 -7.02
N ARG A 44 3.10 -1.22 -8.03
CA ARG A 44 3.67 -2.42 -8.63
C ARG A 44 5.00 -2.70 -7.96
N SER A 45 5.19 -3.92 -7.44
CA SER A 45 6.45 -4.37 -6.86
C SER A 45 7.00 -5.55 -7.66
N VAL A 46 8.23 -5.42 -8.14
CA VAL A 46 8.95 -6.48 -8.87
C VAL A 46 10.18 -6.90 -8.06
N HIS A 47 10.35 -8.19 -7.84
CA HIS A 47 11.50 -8.70 -7.11
C HIS A 47 12.74 -8.71 -8.02
N VAL A 48 13.78 -7.96 -7.65
CA VAL A 48 15.06 -7.90 -8.38
C VAL A 48 16.12 -8.67 -7.59
N ARG A 49 16.77 -9.65 -8.22
CA ARG A 49 18.00 -10.28 -7.68
C ARG A 49 19.23 -9.46 -8.12
N ARG A 50 20.20 -9.31 -7.22
CA ARG A 50 21.46 -8.58 -7.51
C ARG A 50 22.20 -9.22 -8.70
N PRO A 51 22.81 -8.44 -9.61
CA PRO A 51 23.69 -9.00 -10.63
C PRO A 51 24.99 -9.48 -9.96
N GLY A 52 25.27 -10.79 -9.97
CA GLY A 52 26.51 -11.34 -9.43
C GLY A 52 26.64 -12.85 -9.61
N LEU A 53 27.50 -13.25 -10.56
CA LEU A 53 28.05 -14.57 -10.90
C LEU A 53 27.14 -15.82 -10.78
N ASN A 54 26.87 -16.43 -11.95
CA ASN A 54 26.15 -17.70 -12.21
C ASN A 54 24.64 -17.59 -12.46
N SER A 55 24.20 -16.64 -13.30
CA SER A 55 22.83 -16.59 -13.86
C SER A 55 22.55 -17.64 -14.95
N ARG A 56 23.05 -18.86 -14.79
CA ARG A 56 22.74 -20.03 -15.63
C ARG A 56 22.47 -21.23 -14.73
N ALA A 57 21.38 -21.17 -13.99
CA ALA A 57 20.52 -22.29 -13.57
C ALA A 57 19.62 -21.80 -12.41
N PHE A 58 18.35 -22.18 -12.45
CA PHE A 58 17.33 -22.00 -11.40
C PHE A 58 16.72 -20.59 -11.28
N GLY A 59 15.67 -20.38 -12.08
CA GLY A 59 14.68 -19.32 -11.89
C GLY A 59 13.86 -19.53 -10.61
N PHE A 60 13.53 -18.41 -9.97
CA PHE A 60 12.44 -18.23 -9.00
C PHE A 60 12.14 -16.72 -9.09
N ASP A 61 11.14 -16.23 -9.85
CA ASP A 61 9.67 -16.48 -9.85
C ASP A 61 8.96 -16.08 -8.56
N GLU A 62 9.39 -14.99 -7.89
CA GLU A 62 8.43 -14.27 -7.04
C GLU A 62 7.48 -13.48 -7.95
N PRO A 63 6.17 -13.78 -7.92
CA PRO A 63 5.21 -13.12 -8.80
C PRO A 63 5.18 -11.63 -8.50
N GLU A 64 4.99 -10.84 -9.56
CA GLU A 64 4.73 -9.41 -9.47
C GLU A 64 3.61 -9.16 -8.46
N GLN A 65 3.86 -8.29 -7.49
CA GLN A 65 2.85 -7.91 -6.51
C GLN A 65 2.21 -6.60 -6.92
N GLN A 66 0.89 -6.63 -7.04
CA GLN A 66 0.06 -5.45 -7.24
C GLN A 66 -0.68 -5.14 -5.94
N ARG A 67 -0.44 -3.93 -5.43
CA ARG A 67 -1.11 -3.37 -4.27
C ARG A 67 -1.85 -2.10 -4.68
N VAL A 68 -3.00 -1.87 -4.08
CA VAL A 68 -3.72 -0.60 -4.15
C VAL A 68 -3.90 -0.08 -2.73
N ASP A 69 -3.54 1.16 -2.51
CA ASP A 69 -3.73 1.90 -1.27
C ASP A 69 -4.80 2.97 -1.50
N ILE A 70 -5.87 2.94 -0.72
CA ILE A 70 -7.06 3.79 -0.88
C ILE A 70 -7.23 4.61 0.39
N LEU A 71 -7.21 5.93 0.24
CA LEU A 71 -7.45 6.87 1.32
C LEU A 71 -8.92 7.28 1.31
N LEU A 72 -9.68 6.78 2.27
CA LEU A 72 -11.05 7.20 2.56
C LEU A 72 -11.04 8.32 3.61
N PRO A 73 -12.13 9.09 3.80
CA PRO A 73 -12.15 10.23 4.71
C PRO A 73 -11.74 9.91 6.16
N ARG A 74 -11.94 8.67 6.61
CA ARG A 74 -11.61 8.24 7.98
C ARG A 74 -10.72 7.00 8.05
N TYR A 75 -10.37 6.41 6.90
CA TYR A 75 -9.71 5.11 6.84
C TYR A 75 -8.62 5.08 5.78
N LEU A 76 -7.56 4.33 6.03
CA LEU A 76 -6.69 3.82 4.97
C LEU A 76 -7.10 2.37 4.73
N VAL A 77 -7.31 2.01 3.47
CA VAL A 77 -7.53 0.64 3.02
C VAL A 77 -6.35 0.22 2.14
N VAL A 78 -5.82 -0.96 2.40
CA VAL A 78 -4.69 -1.53 1.68
C VAL A 78 -5.12 -2.87 1.14
N ALA A 79 -5.09 -3.02 -0.17
CA ALA A 79 -5.51 -4.21 -0.87
C ALA A 79 -4.37 -4.73 -1.74
N ARG A 80 -4.08 -6.03 -1.70
CA ARG A 80 -3.07 -6.64 -2.57
C ARG A 80 -3.53 -7.97 -3.11
N MET A 81 -3.01 -8.32 -4.30
CA MET A 81 -3.10 -9.66 -4.84
C MET A 81 -1.82 -10.43 -4.55
N GLU A 82 -1.96 -11.65 -4.04
CA GLU A 82 -0.88 -12.61 -3.86
C GLU A 82 -1.13 -13.79 -4.81
N GLY A 83 -0.33 -13.85 -5.88
CA GLY A 83 -0.56 -14.77 -7.00
C GLY A 83 -1.88 -14.47 -7.74
N GLU A 84 -2.44 -15.47 -8.42
CA GLU A 84 -3.65 -15.30 -9.25
C GLU A 84 -4.98 -15.39 -8.48
N ARG A 85 -4.98 -15.81 -7.20
CA ARG A 85 -6.22 -16.23 -6.54
C ARG A 85 -6.47 -15.64 -5.15
N ARG A 86 -5.47 -15.04 -4.50
CA ARG A 86 -5.63 -14.59 -3.12
C ARG A 86 -5.59 -13.08 -3.04
N THR A 87 -6.73 -12.50 -2.69
CA THR A 87 -6.83 -11.08 -2.37
C THR A 87 -6.72 -10.90 -0.87
N TYR A 88 -5.91 -9.93 -0.45
CA TYR A 88 -5.79 -9.53 0.94
C TYR A 88 -6.19 -8.07 1.06
N VAL A 89 -7.17 -7.77 1.92
CA VAL A 89 -7.62 -6.42 2.20
C VAL A 89 -7.53 -6.18 3.70
N VAL A 90 -6.88 -5.08 4.07
CA VAL A 90 -6.85 -4.59 5.44
C VAL A 90 -7.08 -3.11 5.48
N SER A 91 -7.50 -2.63 6.64
CA SER A 91 -7.78 -1.23 6.86
C SER A 91 -7.48 -0.82 8.28
N ALA A 92 -7.26 0.47 8.47
CA ALA A 92 -7.21 1.06 9.80
C ALA A 92 -7.80 2.48 9.78
N ARG A 93 -8.25 2.96 10.94
CA ARG A 93 -8.77 4.33 11.11
C ARG A 93 -7.63 5.33 11.12
N LEU A 94 -7.73 6.41 10.36
CA LEU A 94 -6.69 7.44 10.30
C LEU A 94 -6.39 8.06 11.68
N ALA A 95 -7.43 8.24 12.50
CA ALA A 95 -7.31 8.82 13.85
C ALA A 95 -6.45 7.98 14.82
N SER A 96 -6.28 6.67 14.58
CA SER A 96 -5.44 5.80 15.41
C SER A 96 -4.07 5.51 14.79
N MET A 97 -3.74 6.11 13.64
CA MET A 97 -2.48 5.84 12.95
C MET A 97 -1.33 6.66 13.51
N THR A 98 -0.18 6.00 13.62
CA THR A 98 1.12 6.64 13.77
C THR A 98 1.97 6.29 12.56
N LEU A 99 2.50 7.33 11.91
CA LEU A 99 3.40 7.19 10.76
C LEU A 99 4.83 7.29 11.26
N GLY A 100 5.64 6.28 10.98
CA GLY A 100 7.09 6.31 11.23
C GLY A 100 7.82 7.23 10.24
N PRO A 101 9.15 7.37 10.39
CA PRO A 101 9.95 8.06 9.39
C PRO A 101 9.80 7.36 8.03
N SER A 102 9.72 8.14 6.97
CA SER A 102 9.87 7.58 5.63
C SER A 102 11.32 7.19 5.46
N LEU A 103 11.54 5.93 5.11
CA LEU A 103 12.87 5.44 4.84
C LEU A 103 13.14 5.66 3.35
N THR A 104 14.22 6.35 3.06
CA THR A 104 14.91 6.37 1.77
C THR A 104 16.34 5.99 2.06
N THR A 105 16.77 4.79 1.70
CA THR A 105 18.16 4.38 1.93
C THR A 105 19.06 5.08 0.93
N LEU A 106 19.57 6.27 1.29
CA LEU A 106 20.56 7.01 0.51
C LEU A 106 21.86 6.19 0.42
N GLY A 107 22.31 5.89 -0.80
CA GLY A 107 23.56 5.16 -1.06
C GLY A 107 23.42 3.67 -1.37
N ALA A 108 22.21 3.11 -1.30
CA ALA A 108 21.92 1.85 -1.98
C ALA A 108 21.59 2.15 -3.45
N VAL A 109 22.09 1.35 -4.39
CA VAL A 109 21.77 1.44 -5.83
C VAL A 109 20.25 1.35 -6.10
N ILE A 110 19.43 1.00 -5.09
CA ILE A 110 17.99 0.79 -5.16
C ILE A 110 17.34 1.22 -3.82
N SER A 111 16.47 2.23 -3.83
CA SER A 111 15.73 2.77 -2.69
C SER A 111 14.40 2.03 -2.46
N ASP A 112 14.19 1.48 -1.26
CA ASP A 112 12.83 1.12 -0.79
C ASP A 112 12.23 2.41 -0.21
N PHE A 113 11.27 3.01 -0.91
CA PHE A 113 10.57 4.21 -0.49
C PHE A 113 9.24 3.82 0.16
N GLY A 114 8.87 4.45 1.26
CA GLY A 114 7.61 4.13 1.93
C GLY A 114 7.50 4.67 3.34
N VAL A 115 6.57 4.09 4.11
CA VAL A 115 6.34 4.48 5.50
C VAL A 115 5.87 3.28 6.33
N ALA A 116 6.37 3.19 7.56
CA ALA A 116 5.82 2.26 8.55
C ALA A 116 4.57 2.88 9.15
N VAL A 117 3.45 2.18 9.05
CA VAL A 117 2.15 2.61 9.58
C VAL A 117 1.79 1.71 10.76
N THR A 118 1.80 2.29 11.96
CA THR A 118 1.39 1.61 13.19
C THR A 118 -0.05 1.98 13.50
N ALA A 119 -0.94 0.99 13.52
CA ALA A 119 -2.36 1.19 13.77
C ALA A 119 -3.01 -0.11 14.25
N GLN A 120 -4.26 -0.04 14.72
CA GLN A 120 -5.09 -1.23 14.90
C GLN A 120 -5.71 -1.61 13.55
N TRP A 121 -5.07 -2.56 12.89
CA TRP A 121 -5.51 -3.07 11.60
C TRP A 121 -6.64 -4.07 11.75
N SER A 122 -7.61 -4.04 10.82
CA SER A 122 -8.78 -4.92 10.81
C SER A 122 -8.45 -6.41 10.88
N ALA A 123 -7.32 -6.85 10.32
CA ALA A 123 -6.91 -8.27 10.33
C ALA A 123 -6.18 -8.71 11.60
N HIS A 124 -5.60 -7.79 12.37
CA HIS A 124 -4.67 -8.14 13.43
C HIS A 124 -5.29 -8.08 14.83
N GLY A 125 -6.41 -7.36 15.01
CA GLY A 125 -7.10 -7.20 16.29
C GLY A 125 -6.34 -6.34 17.32
N THR A 126 -5.02 -6.26 17.21
CA THR A 126 -4.12 -5.45 18.05
C THR A 126 -3.40 -4.38 17.22
N VAL A 127 -2.76 -3.43 17.91
CA VAL A 127 -1.93 -2.41 17.26
C VAL A 127 -0.66 -3.07 16.73
N SER A 128 -0.41 -2.95 15.42
CA SER A 128 0.77 -3.53 14.78
C SER A 128 1.33 -2.60 13.68
N PRO A 129 2.65 -2.65 13.44
CA PRO A 129 3.26 -1.94 12.33
C PRO A 129 3.07 -2.71 11.02
N VAL A 130 2.67 -1.99 9.95
CA VAL A 130 2.65 -2.48 8.57
C VAL A 130 3.46 -1.53 7.68
N TRP A 131 4.36 -2.08 6.88
CA TRP A 131 5.13 -1.30 5.91
C TRP A 131 4.31 -1.04 4.64
N ILE A 132 4.13 0.23 4.30
CA ILE A 132 3.53 0.68 3.03
C ILE A 132 4.67 1.14 2.12
N GLY A 133 5.22 0.21 1.35
CA GLY A 133 6.28 0.50 0.36
C GLY A 133 5.69 1.05 -0.94
N LEU A 134 6.13 2.22 -1.37
CA LEU A 134 5.69 2.95 -2.56
C LEU A 134 6.84 3.02 -3.58
N GLY A 135 6.57 3.51 -4.79
CA GLY A 135 7.62 3.88 -5.74
C GLY A 135 8.28 5.20 -5.34
N ASP A 136 9.59 5.30 -5.56
CA ASP A 136 10.37 6.54 -5.41
C ASP A 136 10.12 7.46 -6.63
N ASP A 137 8.85 7.77 -6.86
CA ASP A 137 8.33 8.52 -8.01
C ASP A 137 7.25 9.52 -7.56
N ALA A 138 6.90 10.46 -8.45
CA ALA A 138 6.00 11.58 -8.13
C ALA A 138 4.65 11.12 -7.53
N ASP A 139 4.10 10.02 -8.02
CA ASP A 139 2.83 9.47 -7.53
C ASP A 139 2.98 8.84 -6.14
N GLY A 140 4.08 8.12 -5.90
CA GLY A 140 4.42 7.62 -4.57
C GLY A 140 4.56 8.75 -3.54
N TYR A 141 5.31 9.82 -3.88
CA TYR A 141 5.43 11.00 -3.02
C TYR A 141 4.09 11.72 -2.81
N GLY A 142 3.28 11.85 -3.86
CA GLY A 142 1.96 12.46 -3.81
C GLY A 142 1.03 11.73 -2.84
N PHE A 143 0.96 10.40 -2.96
CA PHE A 143 0.14 9.58 -2.07
C PHE A 143 0.62 9.64 -0.62
N LEU A 144 1.93 9.52 -0.39
CA LEU A 144 2.49 9.61 0.97
C LEU A 144 2.19 10.98 1.62
N THR A 145 2.26 12.05 0.84
CA THR A 145 1.93 13.41 1.29
C THR A 145 0.46 13.51 1.67
N ALA A 146 -0.45 12.99 0.83
CA ALA A 146 -1.88 12.94 1.12
C ALA A 146 -2.19 12.12 2.37
N LEU A 147 -1.56 10.96 2.55
CA LEU A 147 -1.72 10.12 3.74
C LEU A 147 -1.28 10.85 5.01
N ARG A 148 -0.10 11.51 4.98
CA ARG A 148 0.39 12.29 6.11
C ARG A 148 -0.58 13.42 6.47
N GLY A 149 -1.08 14.15 5.46
CA GLY A 149 -2.07 15.20 5.65
C GLY A 149 -3.36 14.69 6.28
N ALA A 150 -3.90 13.56 5.78
CA ALA A 150 -5.12 12.98 6.29
C ALA A 150 -4.98 12.42 7.71
N VAL A 151 -3.85 11.79 8.04
CA VAL A 151 -3.56 11.34 9.41
C VAL A 151 -3.42 12.53 10.36
N ALA A 152 -2.78 13.62 9.93
CA ALA A 152 -2.68 14.84 10.74
C ALA A 152 -4.06 15.47 10.98
N ALA A 153 -4.90 15.56 9.96
CA ALA A 153 -6.26 16.13 10.05
C ALA A 153 -7.22 15.25 10.87
N ALA A 154 -7.00 13.93 10.94
CA ALA A 154 -7.86 13.00 11.66
C ALA A 154 -7.56 12.91 13.17
N ARG A 155 -6.44 13.47 13.66
CA ARG A 155 -6.17 13.52 15.10
C ARG A 155 -7.08 14.56 15.74
N PRO A 156 -7.83 14.21 16.80
CA PRO A 156 -8.49 15.22 17.62
C PRO A 156 -7.43 16.12 18.26
N ALA A 157 -7.75 17.41 18.37
CA ALA A 157 -6.96 18.39 19.11
C ALA A 157 -6.89 18.04 20.61
#